data_AF-A0A2G5V6X3-F1
#
_entry.id   AF-A0A2G5V6X3-F1
#
_cell.length_a   1.000
_cell.length_b   1.000
_cell.length_c   1.000
_cell.angle_alpha   90.00
_cell.angle_beta   90.00
_cell.angle_gamma   90.00
#
_symmetry.space_group_name_H-M   'P 1'
#
loop_
_entity.id
_entity.type
_entity.pdbx_description
1 polymer ?
#
loop_
_entity_poly.entity_id
_entity_poly.type
_entity_poly.pdbx_seq_one_letter_code
_entity_poly.pdbx_strand_id
1 'polypeptide(L)'
;MRSLHAFRRFSVTSRRSNFERKTIETVCPRIHKYLFPHVSTPTTSSATEYSGVLPPLVAENVVDHFRVLAERQTGNYRKLLEEACRFNLAKATEVLEYIDKNEFWRYSTGWTRYPFSNPSNPETIESPSDSILFFDIELVVRDGTLPTLAIALGKDAWYGWCSDRLINETDYPEVPTQNHLIPIGDIGTEKIVIGHNVGFDRARCLEAYQRQNGCKIRFMDTMSMSIPMFGMADHQQALFGMYDTDNNEPNSEWVNTWKDRVSKNSLLAVHNHFYPYKEVEKPKLDDESKDKLRSAFVKEPIEAIRAKFQKLMTYCATDNILCAEIYYGLWPEFVKRFPHPATLSGMLNMGNVYLPINSYWKIFYEKNVQICAEKKTLATRRIVEAARMLAGAETSGKDLQIEF
;
A
#
# COMPACT_ATOMS: atom_id res chain seq x y z
N MET A 1 -2.43 50.53 14.80
CA MET A 1 -3.26 50.15 13.64
C MET A 1 -3.71 48.71 13.80
N ARG A 2 -4.95 48.50 14.26
CA ARG A 2 -5.59 47.17 14.35
C ARG A 2 -6.40 46.97 13.08
N SER A 3 -6.06 45.97 12.27
CA SER A 3 -6.76 45.66 11.03
C SER A 3 -8.00 44.80 11.30
N LEU A 4 -9.11 45.22 10.70
CA LEU A 4 -10.46 44.66 10.83
C LEU A 4 -10.58 43.31 10.10
N HIS A 5 -10.87 42.24 10.85
CA HIS A 5 -11.51 41.05 10.29
C HIS A 5 -13.03 41.19 10.43
N ALA A 6 -13.64 41.69 9.35
CA ALA A 6 -15.09 41.69 9.19
C ALA A 6 -15.58 40.26 8.92
N PHE A 7 -16.06 39.59 9.96
CA PHE A 7 -16.86 38.38 9.81
C PHE A 7 -18.17 38.72 9.09
N ARG A 8 -18.31 38.30 7.83
CA ARG A 8 -19.60 38.24 7.14
C ARG A 8 -20.51 37.27 7.92
N ARG A 9 -21.43 37.82 8.70
CA ARG A 9 -22.58 37.07 9.24
C ARG A 9 -23.46 36.63 8.07
N PHE A 10 -23.35 35.37 7.67
CA PHE A 10 -24.40 34.75 6.89
C PHE A 10 -25.63 34.63 7.79
N SER A 11 -26.71 35.31 7.41
CA SER A 11 -28.02 35.15 8.01
C SER A 11 -28.49 33.73 7.72
N VAL A 12 -28.34 32.84 8.69
CA VAL A 12 -28.95 31.51 8.65
C VAL A 12 -30.42 31.71 8.96
N THR A 13 -31.25 31.73 7.92
CA THR A 13 -32.69 31.58 8.08
C THR A 13 -32.95 30.26 8.77
N SER A 14 -33.30 30.33 10.04
CA SER A 14 -33.72 29.21 10.89
C SER A 14 -34.99 28.59 10.31
N ARG A 15 -34.85 27.64 9.39
CA ARG A 15 -35.87 26.60 9.21
C ARG A 15 -35.84 25.75 10.48
N ARG A 16 -36.61 26.15 11.49
CA ARG A 16 -36.99 25.24 12.58
C ARG A 16 -37.80 24.14 11.92
N SER A 17 -37.17 23.03 11.54
CA SER A 17 -37.92 21.81 11.30
C SER A 17 -38.63 21.50 12.61
N ASN A 18 -39.97 21.40 12.60
CA ASN A 18 -40.74 20.84 13.69
C ASN A 18 -40.35 19.37 13.83
N PHE A 19 -39.20 19.11 14.46
CA PHE A 19 -38.74 17.76 14.72
C PHE A 19 -39.47 17.30 15.97
N GLU A 20 -40.49 16.48 15.76
CA GLU A 20 -41.18 15.80 16.84
C GLU A 20 -40.17 14.91 17.58
N ARG A 21 -39.98 15.14 18.88
CA ARG A 21 -39.04 14.38 19.69
C ARG A 21 -39.50 12.93 19.73
N LYS A 22 -38.78 12.05 19.05
CA LYS A 22 -39.04 10.61 19.12
C LYS A 22 -38.35 10.03 20.35
N THR A 23 -39.11 9.40 21.22
CA THR A 23 -38.56 8.60 22.33
C THR A 23 -37.80 7.42 21.74
N ILE A 24 -36.51 7.30 22.07
CA ILE A 24 -35.72 6.12 21.70
C ILE A 24 -36.07 5.01 22.69
N GLU A 25 -36.70 3.94 22.20
CA GLU A 25 -36.91 2.73 23.01
C GLU A 25 -35.55 2.09 23.29
N THR A 26 -35.03 2.26 24.50
CA THR A 26 -33.79 1.59 24.94
C THR A 26 -33.97 0.08 25.09
N VAL A 27 -35.21 -0.37 25.26
CA VAL A 27 -35.60 -1.77 25.35
C VAL A 27 -36.78 -2.02 24.42
N CYS A 28 -36.53 -2.66 23.27
CA CYS A 28 -37.58 -3.07 22.36
C CYS A 28 -38.45 -4.16 23.03
N PRO A 29 -39.75 -3.92 23.30
CA PRO A 29 -40.58 -4.88 24.04
C PRO A 29 -40.70 -6.24 23.37
N ARG A 30 -40.66 -6.26 22.03
CA ARG A 30 -40.70 -7.49 21.24
C ARG A 30 -39.46 -8.36 21.46
N ILE A 31 -38.27 -7.74 21.48
CA ILE A 31 -37.00 -8.46 21.70
C ILE A 31 -36.89 -8.88 23.17
N HIS A 32 -37.29 -8.01 24.11
CA HIS A 32 -37.25 -8.32 25.54
C HIS A 32 -38.15 -9.50 25.90
N LYS A 33 -39.40 -9.52 25.42
CA LYS A 33 -40.31 -10.66 25.65
C LYS A 33 -39.81 -11.96 25.02
N TYR A 34 -39.06 -11.88 23.93
CA TYR A 34 -38.45 -13.05 23.31
C TYR A 34 -37.29 -13.61 24.13
N LEU A 35 -36.39 -12.76 24.63
CA LEU A 35 -35.21 -13.18 25.41
C LEU A 35 -35.54 -13.49 26.87
N PHE A 36 -36.53 -12.80 27.45
CA PHE A 36 -36.93 -12.92 28.85
C PHE A 36 -38.46 -13.08 28.95
N PRO A 37 -38.99 -14.25 28.55
CA PRO A 37 -40.43 -14.48 28.45
C PRO A 37 -41.19 -14.34 29.77
N HIS A 38 -40.49 -14.45 30.90
CA HIS A 38 -41.06 -14.36 32.25
C HIS A 38 -40.67 -13.09 33.01
N VAL A 39 -40.00 -12.14 32.35
CA VAL A 39 -39.59 -10.87 32.96
C VAL A 39 -40.36 -9.75 32.29
N SER A 40 -41.00 -8.90 33.08
CA SER A 40 -41.67 -7.70 32.57
C SER A 40 -40.67 -6.81 31.81
N THR A 41 -41.14 -6.16 30.75
CA THR A 41 -40.30 -5.23 29.98
C THR A 41 -39.96 -4.02 30.88
N PRO A 42 -38.68 -3.77 31.18
CA PRO A 42 -38.29 -2.62 31.99
C PRO A 42 -38.56 -1.30 31.25
N THR A 43 -38.73 -0.22 32.02
CA THR A 43 -39.01 1.12 31.49
C THR A 43 -37.86 1.62 30.63
N THR A 44 -38.17 2.13 29.44
CA THR A 44 -37.19 2.55 28.42
C THR A 44 -36.57 3.94 28.67
N SER A 45 -37.02 4.64 29.69
CA SER A 45 -36.61 6.03 29.97
C SER A 45 -35.35 6.04 30.83
N SER A 46 -34.20 6.32 30.23
CA SER A 46 -33.10 6.90 31.00
C SER A 46 -33.54 8.28 31.49
N ALA A 47 -33.55 8.54 32.80
CA ALA A 47 -33.95 9.83 33.36
C ALA A 47 -33.03 11.01 32.97
N THR A 48 -31.88 10.71 32.36
CA THR A 48 -30.86 11.71 32.00
C THR A 48 -31.17 12.31 30.64
N GLU A 49 -31.57 13.58 30.62
CA GLU A 49 -31.67 14.35 29.38
C GLU A 49 -30.27 14.72 28.88
N TYR A 50 -29.96 14.39 27.63
CA TYR A 50 -28.77 14.91 26.96
C TYR A 50 -29.09 16.26 26.32
N SER A 51 -28.45 17.32 26.82
CA SER A 51 -28.48 18.65 26.21
C SER A 51 -27.16 18.90 25.48
N GLY A 52 -27.18 18.84 24.16
CA GLY A 52 -26.02 19.13 23.32
C GLY A 52 -26.48 19.67 21.95
N VAL A 53 -25.72 20.60 21.40
CA VAL A 53 -25.95 21.12 20.05
C VAL A 53 -25.09 20.32 19.08
N LEU A 54 -25.74 19.59 18.17
CA LEU A 54 -25.02 18.94 17.07
C LEU A 54 -24.75 19.95 15.94
N PRO A 55 -23.61 19.83 15.23
CA PRO A 55 -23.38 20.60 14.03
C PRO A 55 -24.53 20.39 13.03
N PRO A 56 -24.90 21.43 12.26
CA PRO A 56 -25.95 21.29 11.27
C PRO A 56 -25.54 20.29 10.18
N LEU A 57 -26.50 19.51 9.70
CA LEU A 57 -26.27 18.69 8.52
C LEU A 57 -26.07 19.59 7.29
N VAL A 58 -25.15 19.22 6.40
CA VAL A 58 -24.96 19.88 5.10
C VAL A 58 -25.95 19.39 4.03
N ALA A 59 -26.82 18.44 4.37
CA ALA A 59 -27.83 17.84 3.51
C ALA A 59 -29.07 17.44 4.34
N GLU A 60 -30.14 16.99 3.69
CA GLU A 60 -31.44 16.73 4.33
C GLU A 60 -31.45 15.51 5.26
N ASN A 61 -30.60 14.52 4.99
CA ASN A 61 -30.49 13.30 5.79
C ASN A 61 -29.02 12.90 6.00
N VAL A 62 -28.78 11.96 6.91
CA VAL A 62 -27.43 11.51 7.30
C VAL A 62 -26.68 10.85 6.14
N VAL A 63 -27.37 10.10 5.27
CA VAL A 63 -26.74 9.43 4.13
C VAL A 63 -26.20 10.45 3.13
N ASP A 64 -27.04 11.41 2.74
CA ASP A 64 -26.64 12.48 1.82
C ASP A 64 -25.62 13.43 2.44
N HIS A 65 -25.67 13.62 3.76
CA HIS A 65 -24.66 14.37 4.50
C HIS A 65 -23.27 13.77 4.27
N PHE A 66 -23.10 12.46 4.48
CA PHE A 66 -21.82 11.79 4.27
C PHE A 66 -21.40 11.76 2.80
N ARG A 67 -22.35 11.62 1.87
CA ARG A 67 -22.06 11.73 0.43
C ARG A 67 -21.46 13.08 0.07
N VAL A 68 -22.11 14.19 0.49
CA VAL A 68 -21.65 15.56 0.24
C VAL A 68 -20.29 15.83 0.88
N LEU A 69 -20.07 15.36 2.12
CA LEU A 69 -18.78 15.52 2.78
C LEU A 69 -17.66 14.77 2.07
N ALA A 70 -17.90 13.51 1.69
CA ALA A 70 -16.91 12.73 0.97
C ALA A 70 -16.58 13.36 -0.40
N GLU A 71 -17.59 13.79 -1.15
CA GLU A 71 -17.38 14.45 -2.45
C GLU A 71 -16.59 15.76 -2.32
N ARG A 72 -16.85 16.56 -1.28
CA ARG A 72 -16.07 17.78 -1.02
C ARG A 72 -14.61 17.49 -0.68
N GLN A 73 -14.32 16.36 -0.04
CA GLN A 73 -12.97 15.98 0.36
C GLN A 73 -12.19 15.33 -0.78
N THR A 74 -12.85 14.53 -1.64
CA THR A 74 -12.18 13.69 -2.62
C THR A 74 -12.53 13.94 -4.07
N GLY A 75 -13.46 14.85 -4.37
CA GLY A 75 -13.89 15.12 -5.74
C GLY A 75 -12.75 15.54 -6.69
N ASN A 76 -11.78 16.34 -6.21
CA ASN A 76 -10.61 16.70 -7.01
C ASN A 76 -9.70 15.48 -7.28
N TYR A 77 -9.42 14.67 -6.26
CA TYR A 77 -8.65 13.45 -6.41
C TYR A 77 -9.35 12.42 -7.32
N ARG A 78 -10.69 12.35 -7.27
CA ARG A 78 -11.48 11.52 -8.19
C ARG A 78 -11.26 11.93 -9.64
N LYS A 79 -11.17 13.22 -9.95
CA LYS A 79 -10.86 13.71 -11.31
C LYS A 79 -9.44 13.32 -11.74
N LEU A 80 -8.45 13.42 -10.85
CA LEU A 80 -7.09 12.97 -11.12
C LEU A 80 -7.05 11.46 -11.40
N LEU A 81 -7.77 10.67 -10.62
CA LEU A 81 -7.90 9.21 -10.81
C LEU A 81 -8.59 8.86 -12.15
N GLU A 82 -9.61 9.62 -12.56
CA GLU A 82 -10.25 9.48 -13.88
C GLU A 82 -9.33 9.87 -15.03
N GLU A 83 -8.47 10.88 -14.85
CA GLU A 83 -7.46 11.29 -15.82
C GLU A 83 -6.32 10.27 -15.93
N ALA A 84 -5.94 9.64 -14.83
CA ALA A 84 -4.92 8.59 -14.82
C ALA A 84 -5.26 7.43 -15.77
N CYS A 85 -6.55 7.08 -15.90
CA CYS A 85 -7.04 6.09 -16.87
C CYS A 85 -6.91 6.51 -18.36
N ARG A 86 -6.46 7.73 -18.63
CA ARG A 86 -6.34 8.30 -19.99
C ARG A 86 -4.90 8.51 -20.43
N PHE A 87 -3.91 8.10 -19.64
CA PHE A 87 -2.52 8.15 -20.07
C PHE A 87 -2.32 7.31 -21.34
N ASN A 88 -1.43 7.77 -22.22
CA ASN A 88 -1.11 7.05 -23.44
C ASN A 88 -0.06 5.97 -23.14
N LEU A 89 -0.50 4.80 -22.68
CA LEU A 89 0.41 3.69 -22.34
C LEU A 89 1.18 3.18 -23.55
N ALA A 90 0.59 3.22 -24.75
CA ALA A 90 1.30 2.84 -25.98
C ALA A 90 2.52 3.75 -26.22
N LYS A 91 2.35 5.07 -26.01
CA LYS A 91 3.48 6.00 -26.10
C LYS A 91 4.49 5.81 -24.98
N ALA A 92 4.02 5.55 -23.75
CA ALA A 92 4.90 5.27 -22.62
C ALA A 92 5.77 4.04 -22.87
N THR A 93 5.20 2.96 -23.42
CA THR A 93 5.91 1.74 -23.82
C THR A 93 6.89 1.99 -24.97
N GLU A 94 6.48 2.70 -26.03
CA GLU A 94 7.36 3.06 -27.15
C GLU A 94 8.59 3.85 -26.66
N VAL A 95 8.39 4.81 -25.76
CA VAL A 95 9.48 5.59 -25.17
C VAL A 95 10.36 4.73 -24.26
N LEU A 96 9.77 3.81 -23.48
CA LEU A 96 10.51 2.88 -22.64
C LEU A 96 11.42 1.97 -23.49
N GLU A 97 10.90 1.38 -24.58
CA GLU A 97 11.68 0.58 -25.53
C GLU A 97 12.83 1.38 -26.12
N TYR A 98 12.60 2.66 -26.44
CA TYR A 98 13.66 3.55 -26.90
C TYR A 98 14.73 3.81 -25.82
N ILE A 99 14.34 4.06 -24.57
CA ILE A 99 15.28 4.25 -23.46
C ILE A 99 16.11 2.98 -23.23
N ASP A 100 15.45 1.82 -23.22
CA ASP A 100 16.08 0.52 -22.98
C ASP A 100 17.09 0.16 -24.07
N LYS A 101 16.67 0.24 -25.34
CA LYS A 101 17.52 -0.09 -26.48
C LYS A 101 18.78 0.76 -26.57
N ASN A 102 18.73 2.00 -26.07
CA ASN A 102 19.87 2.92 -26.09
C ASN A 102 20.56 3.05 -24.72
N GLU A 103 20.15 2.28 -23.71
CA GLU A 103 20.70 2.32 -22.34
C GLU A 103 20.74 3.73 -21.74
N PHE A 104 19.65 4.48 -21.93
CA PHE A 104 19.59 5.90 -21.58
C PHE A 104 19.28 6.20 -20.11
N TRP A 105 19.03 5.19 -19.26
CA TRP A 105 18.86 5.45 -17.84
C TRP A 105 20.12 6.11 -17.27
N ARG A 106 19.96 7.28 -16.69
CA ARG A 106 21.05 8.08 -16.13
C ARG A 106 21.47 7.50 -14.79
N TYR A 107 22.75 7.12 -14.71
CA TYR A 107 23.39 6.63 -13.50
C TYR A 107 23.89 7.81 -12.64
N SER A 108 22.96 8.53 -11.98
CA SER A 108 23.28 9.68 -11.12
C SER A 108 22.30 9.82 -9.96
N THR A 109 22.77 10.30 -8.81
CA THR A 109 21.94 10.51 -7.60
C THR A 109 20.77 11.45 -7.88
N GLY A 110 19.60 11.14 -7.30
CA GLY A 110 18.40 11.97 -7.40
C GLY A 110 17.54 11.64 -8.61
N TRP A 111 16.60 12.54 -8.93
CA TRP A 111 15.64 12.34 -10.01
C TRP A 111 16.18 12.78 -11.37
N THR A 112 15.89 11.98 -12.38
CA THR A 112 16.04 12.31 -13.79
C THR A 112 14.71 12.12 -14.51
N ARG A 113 14.29 13.13 -15.27
CA ARG A 113 13.10 13.13 -16.12
C ARG A 113 13.46 12.81 -17.56
N TYR A 114 12.65 11.98 -18.20
CA TYR A 114 12.75 11.58 -19.61
C TYR A 114 11.47 11.99 -20.33
N PRO A 115 11.41 13.19 -20.93
CA PRO A 115 10.22 13.67 -21.61
C PRO A 115 9.88 12.80 -22.82
N PHE A 116 8.61 12.45 -23.04
CA PHE A 116 8.20 11.63 -24.19
C PHE A 116 8.44 12.32 -25.53
N SER A 117 8.46 13.65 -25.54
CA SER A 117 8.77 14.45 -26.74
C SER A 117 10.25 14.36 -27.15
N ASN A 118 11.15 14.13 -26.19
CA ASN A 118 12.58 14.06 -26.43
C ASN A 118 13.31 13.21 -25.37
N PRO A 119 13.11 11.88 -25.38
CA PRO A 119 13.66 11.00 -24.35
C PRO A 119 15.19 10.90 -24.34
N SER A 120 15.86 11.29 -25.43
CA SER A 120 17.33 11.34 -25.52
C SER A 120 17.97 12.54 -24.82
N ASN A 121 17.17 13.49 -24.33
CA ASN A 121 17.65 14.62 -23.55
C ASN A 121 17.07 14.60 -22.12
N PRO A 122 17.59 13.75 -21.21
CA PRO A 122 17.10 13.67 -19.85
C PRO A 122 17.48 14.89 -19.02
N GLU A 123 16.57 15.30 -18.14
CA GLU A 123 16.69 16.49 -17.29
C GLU A 123 16.82 16.08 -15.82
N THR A 124 17.82 16.60 -15.11
CA THR A 124 17.90 16.43 -13.65
C THR A 124 16.89 17.35 -12.98
N ILE A 125 16.13 16.82 -12.03
CA ILE A 125 15.07 17.54 -11.32
C ILE A 125 15.10 17.23 -9.82
N GLU A 126 14.47 18.07 -9.01
CA GLU A 126 14.36 17.86 -7.55
C GLU A 126 13.28 16.83 -7.20
N SER A 127 12.14 16.87 -7.88
CA SER A 127 11.03 15.94 -7.72
C SER A 127 10.07 16.01 -8.92
N PRO A 128 9.30 14.96 -9.24
CA PRO A 128 8.36 14.97 -10.36
C PRO A 128 7.25 16.02 -10.14
N SER A 129 7.02 16.87 -11.14
CA SER A 129 5.99 17.93 -11.07
C SER A 129 4.56 17.45 -11.36
N ASP A 130 4.39 16.26 -11.96
CA ASP A 130 3.09 15.73 -12.36
C ASP A 130 2.14 15.53 -11.17
N SER A 131 0.87 15.87 -11.35
CA SER A 131 -0.19 15.63 -10.36
C SER A 131 -0.61 14.16 -10.26
N ILE A 132 -0.20 13.32 -11.20
CA ILE A 132 -0.52 11.89 -11.25
C ILE A 132 0.78 11.14 -11.56
N LEU A 133 1.10 10.14 -10.75
CA LEU A 133 2.25 9.26 -10.95
C LEU A 133 1.82 7.81 -10.77
N PHE A 134 2.16 6.92 -11.71
CA PHE A 134 2.34 5.50 -11.36
C PHE A 134 3.75 5.34 -10.81
N PHE A 135 3.91 4.66 -9.68
CA PHE A 135 5.14 4.71 -8.90
C PHE A 135 5.46 3.36 -8.26
N ASP A 136 6.74 3.01 -8.31
CA ASP A 136 7.30 1.79 -7.76
C ASP A 136 8.75 2.03 -7.33
N ILE A 137 9.19 1.36 -6.27
CA ILE A 137 10.56 1.43 -5.78
C ILE A 137 11.17 0.04 -5.66
N GLU A 138 12.50 0.00 -5.72
CA GLU A 138 13.25 -1.18 -5.34
C GLU A 138 14.28 -0.86 -4.26
N LEU A 139 14.49 -1.83 -3.37
CA LEU A 139 15.55 -1.81 -2.37
C LEU A 139 16.36 -3.09 -2.43
N VAL A 140 17.64 -3.00 -2.11
CA VAL A 140 18.51 -4.18 -1.99
C VAL A 140 18.42 -4.73 -0.58
N VAL A 141 17.72 -5.85 -0.39
CA VAL A 141 17.40 -6.42 0.94
C VAL A 141 18.67 -6.76 1.73
N ARG A 142 19.71 -7.23 1.05
CA ARG A 142 21.02 -7.54 1.67
C ARG A 142 21.76 -6.30 2.15
N ASP A 143 21.41 -5.15 1.60
CA ASP A 143 22.09 -3.88 1.80
C ASP A 143 21.39 -3.00 2.86
N GLY A 144 20.07 -3.14 3.00
CA GLY A 144 19.28 -2.54 4.07
C GLY A 144 17.81 -2.35 3.71
N THR A 145 17.16 -1.36 4.32
CA THR A 145 15.72 -1.09 4.14
C THR A 145 15.43 0.25 3.46
N LEU A 146 16.48 1.00 3.10
CA LEU A 146 16.42 2.27 2.40
C LEU A 146 16.19 2.05 0.90
N PRO A 147 15.51 3.00 0.21
CA PRO A 147 15.28 2.89 -1.23
C PRO A 147 16.60 2.91 -2.00
N THR A 148 16.71 2.06 -3.02
CA THR A 148 17.86 2.01 -3.93
C THR A 148 17.53 2.69 -5.26
N LEU A 149 16.37 2.35 -5.82
CA LEU A 149 15.86 2.86 -7.09
C LEU A 149 14.39 3.22 -6.95
N ALA A 150 13.92 4.16 -7.77
CA ALA A 150 12.48 4.34 -7.99
C ALA A 150 12.20 4.73 -9.44
N ILE A 151 11.06 4.27 -9.96
CA ILE A 151 10.54 4.72 -11.24
C ILE A 151 9.18 5.37 -11.02
N ALA A 152 8.93 6.46 -11.74
CA ALA A 152 7.59 6.99 -11.88
C ALA A 152 7.21 7.20 -13.35
N LEU A 153 5.94 6.96 -13.66
CA LEU A 153 5.31 7.30 -14.93
C LEU A 153 4.37 8.49 -14.72
N GLY A 154 4.72 9.63 -15.29
CA GLY A 154 3.82 10.78 -15.42
C GLY A 154 3.01 10.73 -16.71
N LYS A 155 2.30 11.82 -17.02
CA LYS A 155 1.44 11.89 -18.20
C LYS A 155 2.24 11.84 -19.50
N ASP A 156 3.34 12.59 -19.53
CA ASP A 156 4.15 12.85 -20.72
C ASP A 156 5.65 12.63 -20.48
N ALA A 157 6.03 11.91 -19.41
CA ALA A 157 7.42 11.63 -19.08
C ALA A 157 7.59 10.39 -18.20
N TRP A 158 8.74 9.74 -18.36
CA TRP A 158 9.29 8.80 -17.38
C TRP A 158 10.17 9.54 -16.38
N TYR A 159 10.26 9.00 -15.17
CA TYR A 159 11.11 9.51 -14.11
C TYR A 159 11.89 8.36 -13.50
N GLY A 160 13.20 8.50 -13.36
CA GLY A 160 14.05 7.55 -12.64
C GLY A 160 14.78 8.24 -11.50
N TRP A 161 14.77 7.63 -10.32
CA TRP A 161 15.48 8.10 -9.14
C TRP A 161 16.53 7.08 -8.71
N CYS A 162 17.73 7.57 -8.38
CA CYS A 162 18.79 6.73 -7.80
C CYS A 162 19.20 7.27 -6.42
N SER A 163 19.41 6.36 -5.47
CA SER A 163 19.92 6.74 -4.16
C SER A 163 21.41 7.08 -4.21
N ASP A 164 21.87 7.88 -3.25
CA ASP A 164 23.28 8.23 -3.13
C ASP A 164 24.16 6.99 -2.87
N ARG A 165 23.64 6.03 -2.10
CA ARG A 165 24.31 4.75 -1.79
C ARG A 165 24.49 3.86 -3.03
N LEU A 166 23.57 3.90 -3.99
CA LEU A 166 23.73 3.17 -5.24
C LEU A 166 24.88 3.74 -6.06
N ILE A 167 24.95 5.07 -6.18
CA ILE A 167 25.86 5.75 -7.12
C ILE A 167 27.24 5.99 -6.52
N ASN A 168 27.31 6.45 -5.27
CA ASN A 168 28.52 6.94 -4.61
C ASN A 168 29.05 6.00 -3.52
N GLU A 169 28.45 4.81 -3.36
CA GLU A 169 28.89 3.77 -2.42
C GLU A 169 29.00 4.23 -0.96
N THR A 170 28.17 5.20 -0.57
CA THR A 170 28.15 5.73 0.79
C THR A 170 27.79 4.66 1.82
N ASP A 171 28.35 4.76 3.03
CA ASP A 171 28.02 3.88 4.14
C ASP A 171 26.52 3.87 4.46
N TYR A 172 26.04 2.74 4.99
CA TYR A 172 24.66 2.63 5.43
C TYR A 172 24.51 3.46 6.71
N PRO A 173 23.55 4.40 6.78
CA PRO A 173 23.43 5.27 7.94
C PRO A 173 22.98 4.46 9.16
N GLU A 174 23.59 4.72 10.32
CA GLU A 174 23.13 4.15 11.59
C GLU A 174 21.68 4.59 11.90
N VAL A 175 21.34 5.84 11.53
CA VAL A 175 20.00 6.40 11.68
C VAL A 175 19.56 7.05 10.36
N PRO A 176 18.55 6.49 9.68
CA PRO A 176 17.94 7.12 8.52
C PRO A 176 17.41 8.53 8.81
N THR A 177 17.74 9.46 7.93
CA THR A 177 17.23 10.83 7.91
C THR A 177 16.41 11.10 6.64
N GLN A 178 15.75 12.25 6.58
CA GLN A 178 14.96 12.69 5.42
C GLN A 178 15.75 12.68 4.09
N ASN A 179 17.07 12.87 4.13
CA ASN A 179 17.92 12.86 2.93
C ASN A 179 18.03 11.49 2.26
N HIS A 180 17.61 10.42 2.96
CA HIS A 180 17.60 9.05 2.42
C HIS A 180 16.24 8.64 1.85
N LEU A 181 15.25 9.55 1.86
CA LEU A 181 13.91 9.32 1.35
C LEU A 181 13.74 9.95 -0.03
N ILE A 182 12.81 9.41 -0.81
CA ILE A 182 12.52 9.84 -2.17
C ILE A 182 11.58 11.05 -2.12
N PRO A 183 11.97 12.23 -2.63
CA PRO A 183 11.06 13.37 -2.73
C PRO A 183 10.10 13.16 -3.91
N ILE A 184 8.79 13.15 -3.67
CA ILE A 184 7.77 12.92 -4.72
C ILE A 184 6.96 14.17 -5.09
N GLY A 185 7.19 15.30 -4.42
CA GLY A 185 6.72 16.61 -4.86
C GLY A 185 6.26 17.55 -3.75
N ASP A 186 5.68 18.67 -4.14
CA ASP A 186 5.17 19.66 -3.19
C ASP A 186 3.93 19.15 -2.42
N ILE A 187 4.02 19.16 -1.09
CA ILE A 187 2.93 18.77 -0.19
C ILE A 187 1.70 19.69 -0.29
N GLY A 188 1.87 20.94 -0.76
CA GLY A 188 0.79 21.91 -0.91
C GLY A 188 -0.10 21.69 -2.12
N THR A 189 0.35 20.84 -3.04
CA THR A 189 -0.28 20.57 -4.33
C THR A 189 -0.99 19.22 -4.33
N GLU A 190 -2.21 19.16 -4.86
CA GLU A 190 -2.96 17.91 -4.97
C GLU A 190 -2.26 16.97 -5.96
N LYS A 191 -1.87 15.79 -5.47
CA LYS A 191 -1.18 14.76 -6.26
C LYS A 191 -1.71 13.38 -5.88
N ILE A 192 -1.87 12.51 -6.88
CA ILE A 192 -2.19 11.10 -6.71
C ILE A 192 -1.00 10.26 -7.15
N VAL A 193 -0.55 9.38 -6.27
CA VAL A 193 0.47 8.36 -6.53
C VAL A 193 -0.23 7.01 -6.55
N ILE A 194 -0.13 6.30 -7.66
CA ILE A 194 -0.77 5.00 -7.89
C ILE A 194 0.34 3.95 -7.92
N GLY A 195 0.18 2.87 -7.17
CA GLY A 195 1.13 1.77 -7.17
C GLY A 195 0.49 0.47 -6.72
N HIS A 196 1.19 -0.63 -6.88
CA HIS A 196 0.71 -1.95 -6.48
C HIS A 196 1.36 -2.36 -5.17
N ASN A 197 0.58 -2.43 -4.07
CA ASN A 197 1.13 -2.49 -2.72
C ASN A 197 1.94 -1.22 -2.33
N VAL A 198 1.45 -0.06 -2.80
CA VAL A 198 2.08 1.27 -2.70
C VAL A 198 2.37 1.72 -1.26
N GLY A 199 1.77 1.07 -0.26
CA GLY A 199 2.10 1.30 1.14
C GLY A 199 3.58 1.03 1.46
N PHE A 200 4.19 0.08 0.76
CA PHE A 200 5.62 -0.21 0.86
C PHE A 200 6.46 0.94 0.32
N ASP A 201 6.12 1.44 -0.87
CA ASP A 201 6.77 2.53 -1.59
C ASP A 201 6.63 3.87 -0.85
N ARG A 202 5.41 4.15 -0.40
CA ARG A 202 5.05 5.34 0.37
C ARG A 202 5.94 5.49 1.60
N ALA A 203 6.26 4.40 2.28
CA ALA A 203 7.11 4.43 3.47
C ALA A 203 8.56 4.85 3.18
N ARG A 204 8.94 5.03 1.90
CA ARG A 204 10.25 5.54 1.48
C ARG A 204 10.15 6.91 0.82
N CYS A 205 8.96 7.49 0.74
CA CYS A 205 8.74 8.84 0.24
C CYS A 205 8.94 9.86 1.36
N LEU A 206 9.60 10.97 1.05
CA LEU A 206 9.90 12.05 2.01
C LEU A 206 8.63 12.64 2.62
N GLU A 207 7.64 12.90 1.78
CA GLU A 207 6.40 13.60 2.10
C GLU A 207 5.48 12.79 3.02
N ALA A 208 5.68 11.47 3.11
CA ALA A 208 4.95 10.61 4.04
C ALA A 208 5.29 10.89 5.52
N TYR A 209 6.41 11.56 5.78
CA TYR A 209 6.92 11.84 7.13
C TYR A 209 6.92 13.33 7.49
N GLN A 210 6.31 14.18 6.66
CA GLN A 210 6.24 15.62 6.94
C GLN A 210 5.32 15.90 8.12
N ARG A 211 5.79 16.72 9.06
CA ARG A 211 5.07 17.08 10.29
C ARG A 211 3.93 18.07 10.06
N GLN A 212 3.91 18.72 8.89
CA GLN A 212 2.97 19.78 8.58
C GLN A 212 1.61 19.18 8.21
N ASN A 213 0.58 19.56 8.97
CA ASN A 213 -0.79 19.24 8.60
C ASN A 213 -1.13 19.88 7.26
N GLY A 214 -1.70 19.10 6.34
CA GLY A 214 -2.15 19.59 5.05
C GLY A 214 -1.43 19.04 3.83
N CYS A 215 -0.60 17.99 3.97
CA CYS A 215 -0.12 17.25 2.80
C CYS A 215 -1.29 16.83 1.92
N LYS A 216 -1.24 17.21 0.64
CA LYS A 216 -2.26 16.95 -0.39
C LYS A 216 -1.83 15.85 -1.37
N ILE A 217 -0.75 15.14 -1.07
CA ILE A 217 -0.39 13.94 -1.79
C ILE A 217 -1.24 12.79 -1.23
N ARG A 218 -1.83 11.98 -2.12
CA ARG A 218 -2.64 10.82 -1.79
C ARG A 218 -2.11 9.61 -2.54
N PHE A 219 -2.22 8.43 -1.93
CA PHE A 219 -1.76 7.18 -2.49
C PHE A 219 -2.95 6.28 -2.80
N MET A 220 -2.98 5.70 -3.99
CA MET A 220 -3.99 4.75 -4.44
C MET A 220 -3.32 3.41 -4.71
N ASP A 221 -3.82 2.37 -4.07
CA ASP A 221 -3.20 1.05 -4.08
C ASP A 221 -4.01 0.06 -4.94
N THR A 222 -3.42 -0.40 -6.05
CA THR A 222 -4.11 -1.30 -6.99
C THR A 222 -4.37 -2.69 -6.42
N MET A 223 -3.53 -3.17 -5.48
CA MET A 223 -3.78 -4.42 -4.76
C MET A 223 -4.99 -4.29 -3.83
N SER A 224 -5.09 -3.19 -3.10
CA SER A 224 -6.19 -2.89 -2.17
C SER A 224 -7.49 -2.59 -2.90
N MET A 225 -7.42 -2.08 -4.15
CA MET A 225 -8.57 -2.01 -5.05
C MET A 225 -9.03 -3.39 -5.49
N SER A 226 -8.11 -4.29 -5.84
CA SER A 226 -8.46 -5.61 -6.39
C SER A 226 -9.02 -6.56 -5.34
N ILE A 227 -8.48 -6.58 -4.11
CA ILE A 227 -8.89 -7.49 -3.03
C ILE A 227 -10.41 -7.52 -2.78
N PRO A 228 -11.13 -6.40 -2.57
CA PRO A 228 -12.56 -6.46 -2.31
C PRO A 228 -13.42 -6.83 -3.53
N MET A 229 -12.84 -6.83 -4.75
CA MET A 229 -13.54 -7.17 -5.99
C MET A 229 -13.27 -8.60 -6.45
N PHE A 230 -12.01 -9.05 -6.34
CA PHE A 230 -11.50 -10.32 -6.90
C PHE A 230 -10.70 -11.14 -5.89
N GLY A 231 -10.54 -10.67 -4.66
CA GLY A 231 -9.74 -11.35 -3.65
C GLY A 231 -10.37 -12.64 -3.12
N MET A 232 -9.56 -13.41 -2.42
CA MET A 232 -9.93 -14.69 -1.82
C MET A 232 -9.73 -14.65 -0.31
N ALA A 233 -10.59 -15.35 0.44
CA ALA A 233 -10.35 -15.65 1.84
C ALA A 233 -9.16 -16.61 2.01
N ASP A 234 -8.57 -16.69 3.21
CA ASP A 234 -7.34 -17.46 3.45
C ASP A 234 -7.45 -18.94 3.05
N HIS A 235 -8.56 -19.59 3.41
CA HIS A 235 -8.81 -20.99 3.03
C HIS A 235 -8.99 -21.17 1.52
N GLN A 236 -9.54 -20.16 0.83
CA GLN A 236 -9.68 -20.14 -0.62
C GLN A 236 -8.32 -19.97 -1.32
N GLN A 237 -7.39 -19.19 -0.76
CA GLN A 237 -6.04 -19.08 -1.31
C GLN A 237 -5.29 -20.40 -1.26
N ALA A 238 -5.40 -21.14 -0.14
CA ALA A 238 -4.83 -22.48 -0.01
C ALA A 238 -5.42 -23.44 -1.06
N LEU A 239 -6.76 -23.43 -1.20
CA LEU A 239 -7.47 -24.24 -2.19
C LEU A 239 -7.06 -23.90 -3.63
N PHE A 240 -6.96 -22.60 -3.95
CA PHE A 240 -6.51 -22.14 -5.26
C PHE A 240 -5.11 -22.68 -5.58
N GLY A 241 -4.20 -22.63 -4.60
CA GLY A 241 -2.83 -23.14 -4.72
C GLY A 241 -2.77 -24.64 -5.01
N MET A 242 -3.59 -25.44 -4.31
CA MET A 242 -3.67 -26.89 -4.55
C MET A 242 -4.06 -27.21 -5.99
N TYR A 243 -5.10 -26.54 -6.51
CA TYR A 243 -5.55 -26.70 -7.91
C TYR A 243 -4.63 -26.05 -8.94
N ASP A 244 -3.62 -25.28 -8.53
CA ASP A 244 -2.59 -24.70 -9.42
C ASP A 244 -1.41 -25.67 -9.61
N THR A 245 -1.11 -26.48 -8.60
CA THR A 245 0.02 -27.43 -8.60
C THR A 245 -0.36 -28.82 -9.08
N ASP A 246 -1.59 -29.26 -8.77
CA ASP A 246 -2.06 -30.58 -9.19
C ASP A 246 -2.62 -30.50 -10.62
N ASN A 247 -1.82 -30.92 -11.60
CA ASN A 247 -2.25 -31.19 -12.99
C ASN A 247 -3.22 -32.39 -13.11
N ASN A 248 -3.79 -32.85 -12.00
CA ASN A 248 -4.60 -34.06 -11.94
C ASN A 248 -6.09 -33.68 -11.94
N GLU A 249 -6.74 -34.14 -13.00
CA GLU A 249 -8.12 -33.92 -13.42
C GLU A 249 -8.38 -32.63 -14.21
N PRO A 250 -9.17 -32.69 -15.30
CA PRO A 250 -9.72 -31.48 -15.89
C PRO A 250 -10.47 -30.76 -14.78
N ASN A 251 -9.91 -29.64 -14.29
CA ASN A 251 -10.49 -28.84 -13.22
C ASN A 251 -12.00 -28.77 -13.47
N SER A 252 -12.78 -29.36 -12.54
CA SER A 252 -14.23 -29.39 -12.66
C SER A 252 -14.76 -28.01 -13.02
N GLU A 253 -15.79 -27.93 -13.86
CA GLU A 253 -16.27 -26.67 -14.48
C GLU A 253 -16.45 -25.52 -13.46
N TRP A 254 -16.86 -25.84 -12.24
CA TRP A 254 -17.01 -24.88 -11.16
C TRP A 254 -15.66 -24.29 -10.67
N VAL A 255 -14.56 -25.07 -10.65
CA VAL A 255 -13.22 -24.60 -10.28
C VAL A 255 -12.71 -23.59 -11.30
N ASN A 256 -12.83 -23.88 -12.59
CA ASN A 256 -12.43 -22.94 -13.64
C ASN A 256 -13.27 -21.65 -13.55
N THR A 257 -14.60 -21.79 -13.47
CA THR A 257 -15.52 -20.64 -13.32
C THR A 257 -15.21 -19.80 -12.08
N TRP A 258 -14.80 -20.44 -10.98
CA TRP A 258 -14.39 -19.75 -9.77
C TRP A 258 -13.03 -19.06 -9.93
N LYS A 259 -12.01 -19.76 -10.46
CA LYS A 259 -10.67 -19.21 -10.76
C LYS A 259 -10.74 -18.01 -11.70
N ASP A 260 -11.65 -18.02 -12.66
CA ASP A 260 -11.87 -16.90 -13.59
C ASP A 260 -12.44 -15.65 -12.91
N ARG A 261 -12.99 -15.77 -11.69
CA ARG A 261 -13.60 -14.66 -10.93
C ARG A 261 -12.74 -14.14 -9.80
N VAL A 262 -11.65 -14.83 -9.48
CA VAL A 262 -10.77 -14.48 -8.36
C VAL A 262 -9.34 -14.32 -8.81
N SER A 263 -8.55 -13.59 -8.03
CA SER A 263 -7.14 -13.36 -8.31
C SER A 263 -6.31 -13.42 -7.03
N LYS A 264 -5.06 -13.84 -7.17
CA LYS A 264 -4.03 -13.67 -6.14
C LYS A 264 -3.59 -12.20 -6.11
N ASN A 265 -2.90 -11.81 -5.05
CA ASN A 265 -2.64 -10.38 -4.80
C ASN A 265 -1.40 -9.81 -5.52
N SER A 266 -0.54 -10.64 -6.12
CA SER A 266 0.68 -10.14 -6.76
C SER A 266 0.36 -9.32 -8.02
N LEU A 267 1.23 -8.37 -8.36
CA LEU A 267 1.10 -7.53 -9.56
C LEU A 267 0.77 -8.39 -10.79
N LEU A 268 1.59 -9.41 -11.04
CA LEU A 268 1.42 -10.31 -12.18
C LEU A 268 0.12 -11.13 -12.13
N ALA A 269 -0.30 -11.60 -10.95
CA ALA A 269 -1.54 -12.37 -10.85
C ALA A 269 -2.78 -11.50 -11.12
N VAL A 270 -2.79 -10.27 -10.63
CA VAL A 270 -3.88 -9.31 -10.91
C VAL A 270 -3.85 -8.92 -12.39
N HIS A 271 -2.67 -8.66 -12.96
CA HIS A 271 -2.54 -8.38 -14.39
C HIS A 271 -3.08 -9.53 -15.26
N ASN A 272 -2.63 -10.75 -15.01
CA ASN A 272 -3.08 -11.95 -15.73
C ASN A 272 -4.59 -12.20 -15.58
N HIS A 273 -5.18 -11.82 -14.46
CA HIS A 273 -6.63 -11.93 -14.27
C HIS A 273 -7.42 -10.98 -15.20
N PHE A 274 -6.93 -9.75 -15.42
CA PHE A 274 -7.55 -8.80 -16.35
C PHE A 274 -7.18 -9.06 -17.82
N TYR A 275 -5.97 -9.55 -18.07
CA TYR A 275 -5.40 -9.72 -19.40
C TYR A 275 -4.86 -11.14 -19.64
N PRO A 276 -5.69 -12.20 -19.51
CA PRO A 276 -5.23 -13.60 -19.54
C PRO A 276 -4.60 -14.04 -20.86
N TYR A 277 -4.91 -13.35 -21.96
CA TYR A 277 -4.37 -13.63 -23.30
C TYR A 277 -3.18 -12.75 -23.69
N LYS A 278 -2.83 -11.78 -22.84
CA LYS A 278 -1.66 -10.94 -23.08
C LYS A 278 -0.46 -11.70 -22.56
N GLU A 279 0.36 -12.25 -23.45
CA GLU A 279 1.67 -12.74 -23.06
C GLU A 279 2.46 -11.53 -22.55
N VAL A 280 2.58 -11.40 -21.22
CA VAL A 280 3.66 -10.61 -20.64
C VAL A 280 4.92 -11.34 -21.09
N GLU A 281 5.66 -10.73 -22.02
CA GLU A 281 6.73 -11.39 -22.79
C GLU A 281 7.51 -12.34 -21.88
N LYS A 282 7.41 -13.64 -22.16
CA LYS A 282 8.37 -14.58 -21.60
C LYS A 282 9.72 -14.14 -22.17
N PRO A 283 10.72 -13.93 -21.31
CA PRO A 283 12.03 -13.47 -21.76
C PRO A 283 12.50 -14.37 -22.90
N LYS A 284 13.10 -13.77 -23.94
CA LYS A 284 13.83 -14.54 -24.95
C LYS A 284 14.83 -15.44 -24.22
N LEU A 285 15.16 -16.60 -24.80
CA LEU A 285 15.96 -17.66 -24.16
C LEU A 285 17.31 -17.18 -23.55
N ASP A 286 17.78 -16.01 -23.98
CA ASP A 286 19.05 -15.39 -23.62
C ASP A 286 18.90 -14.19 -22.66
N ASP A 287 17.66 -13.81 -22.31
CA ASP A 287 17.32 -12.66 -21.48
C ASP A 287 16.97 -13.10 -20.04
N GLU A 288 17.47 -12.38 -19.04
CA GLU A 288 17.24 -12.76 -17.64
C GLU A 288 15.74 -12.68 -17.31
N SER A 289 15.19 -13.74 -16.71
CA SER A 289 13.77 -13.74 -16.42
C SER A 289 13.35 -12.64 -15.45
N LYS A 290 12.10 -12.16 -15.58
CA LYS A 290 11.50 -11.20 -14.64
C LYS A 290 11.71 -11.63 -13.19
N ASP A 291 11.52 -12.92 -12.89
CA ASP A 291 11.74 -13.49 -11.57
C ASP A 291 13.22 -13.41 -11.13
N LYS A 292 14.16 -13.59 -12.06
CA LYS A 292 15.59 -13.46 -11.78
C LYS A 292 15.95 -12.01 -11.46
N LEU A 293 15.49 -11.06 -12.27
CA LEU A 293 15.70 -9.62 -12.05
C LEU A 293 15.12 -9.16 -10.70
N ARG A 294 13.88 -9.54 -10.40
CA ARG A 294 13.26 -9.30 -9.09
C ARG A 294 14.06 -9.93 -7.95
N SER A 295 14.51 -11.18 -8.14
CA SER A 295 15.26 -11.88 -7.11
C SER A 295 16.64 -11.27 -6.85
N ALA A 296 17.19 -10.51 -7.79
CA ALA A 296 18.48 -9.82 -7.63
C ALA A 296 18.42 -8.84 -6.45
N PHE A 297 17.36 -8.02 -6.37
CA PHE A 297 17.15 -7.09 -5.25
C PHE A 297 17.04 -7.79 -3.88
N VAL A 298 16.69 -9.07 -3.86
CA VAL A 298 16.56 -9.85 -2.62
C VAL A 298 17.85 -10.59 -2.26
N LYS A 299 18.52 -11.20 -3.24
CA LYS A 299 19.58 -12.21 -3.02
C LYS A 299 20.98 -11.72 -3.39
N GLU A 300 21.09 -10.78 -4.31
CA GLU A 300 22.38 -10.28 -4.80
C GLU A 300 22.86 -9.10 -3.95
N PRO A 301 24.19 -8.89 -3.86
CA PRO A 301 24.72 -7.70 -3.19
C PRO A 301 24.60 -6.47 -4.10
N ILE A 302 24.71 -5.26 -3.54
CA ILE A 302 24.45 -4.01 -4.27
C ILE A 302 25.38 -3.82 -5.48
N GLU A 303 26.59 -4.38 -5.45
CA GLU A 303 27.55 -4.32 -6.57
C GLU A 303 27.01 -4.99 -7.83
N ALA A 304 26.25 -6.09 -7.68
CA ALA A 304 25.61 -6.76 -8.81
C ALA A 304 24.45 -5.93 -9.39
N ILE A 305 23.77 -5.16 -8.54
CA ILE A 305 22.72 -4.21 -8.95
C ILE A 305 23.32 -3.07 -9.77
N ARG A 306 24.48 -2.55 -9.36
CA ARG A 306 25.24 -1.55 -10.15
C ARG A 306 25.60 -2.10 -11.53
N ALA A 307 26.10 -3.33 -11.59
CA ALA A 307 26.48 -3.98 -12.85
C ALA A 307 25.30 -4.23 -13.81
N LYS A 308 24.08 -4.36 -13.29
CA LYS A 308 22.85 -4.63 -14.05
C LYS A 308 21.90 -3.42 -14.12
N PHE A 309 22.40 -2.22 -13.82
CA PHE A 309 21.57 -1.03 -13.59
C PHE A 309 20.54 -0.76 -14.69
N GLN A 310 20.95 -0.73 -15.96
CA GLN A 310 20.06 -0.43 -17.10
C GLN A 310 18.87 -1.41 -17.15
N LYS A 311 19.18 -2.71 -17.09
CA LYS A 311 18.17 -3.78 -17.13
C LYS A 311 17.21 -3.71 -15.95
N LEU A 312 17.73 -3.44 -14.76
CA LEU A 312 16.91 -3.36 -13.55
C LEU A 312 16.01 -2.12 -13.55
N MET A 313 16.46 -0.99 -14.07
CA MET A 313 15.63 0.21 -14.26
C MET A 313 14.50 -0.04 -15.26
N THR A 314 14.78 -0.68 -16.40
CA THR A 314 13.76 -1.08 -17.38
C THR A 314 12.76 -2.08 -16.79
N TYR A 315 13.23 -3.04 -15.99
CA TYR A 315 12.35 -3.96 -15.25
C TYR A 315 11.36 -3.20 -14.35
N CYS A 316 11.84 -2.24 -13.55
CA CYS A 316 10.98 -1.43 -12.68
C CYS A 316 9.98 -0.60 -13.50
N ALA A 317 10.42 -0.02 -14.61
CA ALA A 317 9.53 0.75 -15.51
C ALA A 317 8.46 -0.14 -16.16
N THR A 318 8.80 -1.38 -16.51
CA THR A 318 7.86 -2.37 -17.02
C THR A 318 6.80 -2.71 -15.99
N ASP A 319 7.18 -2.86 -14.71
CA ASP A 319 6.21 -3.10 -13.63
C ASP A 319 5.26 -1.93 -13.42
N ASN A 320 5.71 -0.69 -13.60
CA ASN A 320 4.85 0.48 -13.63
C ASN A 320 3.85 0.47 -14.80
N ILE A 321 4.23 0.01 -15.99
CA ILE A 321 3.27 -0.20 -17.10
C ILE A 321 2.22 -1.24 -16.71
N LEU A 322 2.62 -2.37 -16.14
CA LEU A 322 1.68 -3.41 -15.68
C LEU A 322 0.73 -2.86 -14.61
N CYS A 323 1.23 -2.06 -13.66
CA CYS A 323 0.42 -1.39 -12.65
C CYS A 323 -0.61 -0.45 -13.30
N ALA A 324 -0.21 0.34 -14.29
CA ALA A 324 -1.12 1.22 -15.02
C ALA A 324 -2.21 0.42 -15.78
N GLU A 325 -1.84 -0.67 -16.44
CA GLU A 325 -2.80 -1.54 -17.12
C GLU A 325 -3.80 -2.19 -16.16
N ILE A 326 -3.34 -2.66 -15.00
CA ILE A 326 -4.21 -3.15 -13.92
C ILE A 326 -5.16 -2.04 -13.48
N TYR A 327 -4.65 -0.84 -13.24
CA TYR A 327 -5.45 0.30 -12.81
C TYR A 327 -6.54 0.66 -13.83
N TYR A 328 -6.25 0.56 -15.13
CA TYR A 328 -7.22 0.83 -16.21
C TYR A 328 -8.40 -0.14 -16.18
N GLY A 329 -8.14 -1.41 -15.87
CA GLY A 329 -9.19 -2.41 -15.66
C GLY A 329 -9.92 -2.24 -14.34
N LEU A 330 -9.20 -1.90 -13.26
CA LEU A 330 -9.76 -1.78 -11.92
C LEU A 330 -10.66 -0.55 -11.74
N TRP A 331 -10.29 0.61 -12.30
CA TRP A 331 -11.00 1.86 -12.01
C TRP A 331 -12.49 1.83 -12.42
N PRO A 332 -12.87 1.37 -13.64
CA PRO A 332 -14.28 1.24 -14.02
C PRO A 332 -15.06 0.29 -13.11
N GLU A 333 -14.48 -0.88 -12.77
CA GLU A 333 -15.12 -1.84 -11.87
C GLU A 333 -15.24 -1.30 -10.45
N PHE A 334 -14.24 -0.57 -9.98
CA PHE A 334 -14.25 0.08 -8.66
C PHE A 334 -15.39 1.10 -8.55
N VAL A 335 -15.56 1.98 -9.54
CA VAL A 335 -16.64 2.98 -9.55
C VAL A 335 -18.02 2.32 -9.62
N LYS A 336 -18.16 1.24 -10.40
CA LYS A 336 -19.38 0.47 -10.52
C LYS A 336 -19.74 -0.27 -9.21
N ARG A 337 -18.75 -0.88 -8.56
CA ARG A 337 -18.95 -1.68 -7.34
C ARG A 337 -19.11 -0.82 -6.09
N PHE A 338 -18.41 0.31 -6.03
CA PHE A 338 -18.38 1.23 -4.89
C PHE A 338 -18.78 2.66 -5.30
N PRO A 339 -20.05 2.88 -5.68
CA PRO A 339 -20.51 4.18 -6.23
C PRO A 339 -20.59 5.28 -5.17
N HIS A 340 -20.51 4.96 -3.88
CA HIS A 340 -20.57 5.96 -2.82
C HIS A 340 -19.18 6.58 -2.59
N PRO A 341 -19.01 7.92 -2.65
CA PRO A 341 -17.71 8.58 -2.57
C PRO A 341 -16.98 8.36 -1.24
N ALA A 342 -17.72 7.98 -0.19
CA ALA A 342 -17.13 7.64 1.10
C ALA A 342 -16.13 6.47 1.04
N THR A 343 -16.32 5.49 0.14
CA THR A 343 -15.36 4.39 -0.02
C THR A 343 -14.03 4.91 -0.53
N LEU A 344 -14.05 5.73 -1.59
CA LEU A 344 -12.84 6.37 -2.12
C LEU A 344 -12.19 7.29 -1.07
N SER A 345 -12.99 8.06 -0.34
CA SER A 345 -12.49 8.89 0.77
C SER A 345 -11.81 8.05 1.84
N GLY A 346 -12.42 6.93 2.24
CA GLY A 346 -11.83 5.99 3.19
C GLY A 346 -10.47 5.48 2.69
N MET A 347 -10.39 5.00 1.46
CA MET A 347 -9.16 4.45 0.88
C MET A 347 -8.04 5.49 0.83
N LEU A 348 -8.30 6.68 0.28
CA LEU A 348 -7.29 7.74 0.15
C LEU A 348 -6.81 8.25 1.52
N ASN A 349 -7.66 8.26 2.54
CA ASN A 349 -7.25 8.69 3.89
C ASN A 349 -6.52 7.57 4.66
N MET A 350 -6.98 6.31 4.56
CA MET A 350 -6.31 5.17 5.21
C MET A 350 -4.91 4.94 4.64
N GLY A 351 -4.69 5.20 3.35
CA GLY A 351 -3.36 5.17 2.73
C GLY A 351 -2.38 6.22 3.28
N ASN A 352 -2.86 7.21 4.04
CA ASN A 352 -2.04 8.34 4.54
C ASN A 352 -1.81 8.36 6.04
N VAL A 353 -2.05 7.24 6.73
CA VAL A 353 -1.75 7.13 8.16
C VAL A 353 -0.26 7.28 8.43
N TYR A 354 0.07 7.88 9.58
CA TYR A 354 1.42 7.94 10.10
C TYR A 354 1.40 7.52 11.57
N LEU A 355 2.44 6.81 12.01
CA LEU A 355 2.60 6.41 13.40
C LEU A 355 3.71 7.28 14.01
N PRO A 356 3.40 8.18 14.95
CA PRO A 356 4.43 8.97 15.62
C PRO A 356 5.25 8.05 16.54
N ILE A 357 6.53 7.90 16.23
CA ILE A 357 7.50 7.21 17.07
C ILE A 357 8.53 8.21 17.61
N ASN A 358 9.20 7.85 18.71
CA ASN A 358 10.28 8.62 19.30
C ASN A 358 11.43 7.68 19.68
N SER A 359 12.48 8.22 20.31
CA SER A 359 13.66 7.45 20.73
C SER A 359 13.34 6.28 21.68
N TYR A 360 12.23 6.34 22.42
CA TYR A 360 11.80 5.23 23.28
C TYR A 360 11.42 3.98 22.50
N TRP A 361 11.04 4.11 21.22
CA TRP A 361 10.75 2.95 20.38
C TRP A 361 11.99 2.07 20.17
N LYS A 362 13.17 2.67 19.98
CA LYS A 362 14.44 1.95 19.87
C LYS A 362 14.77 1.21 21.17
N ILE A 363 14.65 1.90 22.31
CA ILE A 363 14.86 1.31 23.64
C ILE A 363 13.89 0.15 23.89
N PHE A 364 12.62 0.32 23.56
CA PHE A 364 11.61 -0.72 23.68
C PHE A 364 11.96 -1.93 22.81
N TYR A 365 12.29 -1.72 21.54
CA TYR A 365 12.64 -2.79 20.61
C TYR A 365 13.87 -3.57 21.09
N GLU A 366 14.98 -2.87 21.39
CA GLU A 366 16.23 -3.48 21.85
C GLU A 366 16.04 -4.29 23.12
N LYS A 367 15.29 -3.75 24.10
CA LYS A 367 14.96 -4.46 25.33
C LYS A 367 14.16 -5.73 25.08
N ASN A 368 13.19 -5.70 24.16
CA ASN A 368 12.42 -6.90 23.80
C ASN A 368 13.30 -7.94 23.11
N VAL A 369 14.17 -7.53 22.20
CA VAL A 369 15.14 -8.42 21.53
C VAL A 369 16.05 -9.09 22.56
N GLN A 370 16.59 -8.32 23.50
CA GLN A 370 17.42 -8.83 24.59
C GLN A 370 16.67 -9.87 25.45
N ILE A 371 15.47 -9.53 25.92
CA ILE A 371 14.64 -10.44 26.73
C ILE A 371 14.32 -11.73 25.97
N CYS A 372 14.01 -11.63 24.67
CA CYS A 372 13.77 -12.81 23.84
C CYS A 372 15.01 -13.69 23.73
N ALA A 373 16.20 -13.11 23.54
CA ALA A 373 17.46 -13.85 23.48
C ALA A 373 17.80 -14.54 24.81
N GLU A 374 17.60 -13.84 25.93
CA GLU A 374 17.78 -14.39 27.28
C GLU A 374 16.83 -15.56 27.54
N LYS A 375 15.53 -15.40 27.24
CA LYS A 375 14.52 -16.45 27.39
C LYS A 375 14.81 -17.66 26.51
N LYS A 376 15.21 -17.44 25.25
CA LYS A 376 15.60 -18.52 24.34
C LYS A 376 16.79 -19.30 24.88
N THR A 377 17.83 -18.60 25.36
CA THR A 377 19.03 -19.21 25.94
C THR A 377 18.68 -20.01 27.19
N LEU A 378 17.87 -19.46 28.09
CA LEU A 378 17.42 -20.15 29.30
C LEU A 378 16.59 -21.39 28.97
N ALA A 379 15.63 -21.28 28.04
CA ALA A 379 14.82 -22.42 27.60
C ALA A 379 15.69 -23.53 27.00
N THR A 380 16.65 -23.19 26.12
CA THR A 380 17.59 -24.16 25.56
C THR A 380 18.42 -24.84 26.66
N ARG A 381 18.94 -24.09 27.63
CA ARG A 381 19.67 -24.68 28.78
C ARG A 381 18.80 -25.66 29.57
N ARG A 382 17.57 -25.28 29.91
CA ARG A 382 16.63 -26.14 30.63
C ARG A 382 16.27 -27.41 29.86
N ILE A 383 16.09 -27.31 28.55
CA ILE A 383 15.84 -28.48 27.67
C ILE A 383 17.05 -29.42 27.69
N VAL A 384 18.27 -28.88 27.56
CA VAL A 384 19.50 -29.68 27.60
C VAL A 384 19.70 -30.33 28.98
N GLU A 385 19.44 -29.60 30.07
CA GLU A 385 19.47 -30.14 31.44
C GLU A 385 18.47 -31.29 31.61
N ALA A 386 17.22 -31.10 31.18
CA ALA A 386 16.19 -32.13 31.26
C ALA A 386 16.53 -33.37 30.42
N ALA A 387 17.04 -33.17 29.20
CA ALA A 387 17.47 -34.26 28.33
C ALA A 387 18.63 -35.05 28.94
N ARG A 388 19.61 -34.38 29.57
CA ARG A 388 20.70 -35.03 30.30
C ARG A 388 20.21 -35.81 31.50
N MET A 389 19.23 -35.29 32.24
CA MET A 389 18.63 -36.01 33.37
C MET A 389 17.90 -37.28 32.91
N LEU A 390 17.18 -37.22 31.78
CA LEU A 390 16.50 -38.37 31.19
C LEU A 390 17.49 -39.42 30.66
N ALA A 391 18.51 -38.99 29.90
CA ALA A 391 19.55 -39.88 29.41
C ALA A 391 20.36 -40.49 30.56
N GLY A 392 20.66 -39.70 31.59
CA GLY A 392 21.30 -40.14 32.83
C GLY A 392 20.50 -41.23 33.54
N ALA A 393 19.17 -41.08 33.60
CA ALA A 393 18.27 -42.08 34.17
C ALA A 393 18.17 -43.37 33.33
N GLU A 394 18.38 -43.30 32.01
CA GLU A 394 18.50 -44.49 31.15
C GLU A 394 19.88 -45.16 31.28
N THR A 395 20.96 -44.40 31.48
CA THR A 395 22.32 -44.93 31.66
C THR A 395 22.59 -45.54 33.03
N SER A 396 21.75 -45.29 34.06
CA SER A 396 21.76 -46.12 35.27
C SER A 396 21.37 -47.59 35.03
N GLY A 397 21.06 -47.98 33.79
CA GLY A 397 20.99 -49.37 33.35
C GLY A 397 22.24 -49.92 32.64
N LYS A 398 23.17 -49.09 32.14
CA LYS A 398 24.42 -49.52 31.49
C LYS A 398 25.50 -48.44 31.54
N ASP A 399 26.56 -48.72 32.31
CA ASP A 399 27.82 -47.97 32.34
C ASP A 399 28.40 -47.77 30.93
N LEU A 400 28.75 -46.52 30.59
CA LEU A 400 29.76 -46.21 29.59
C LEU A 400 30.42 -44.87 29.92
N GLN A 401 31.66 -44.96 30.40
CA GLN A 401 32.59 -43.85 30.55
C GLN A 401 32.98 -43.31 29.18
N ILE A 402 32.89 -41.99 28.99
CA ILE A 402 33.73 -41.26 28.04
C ILE A 402 34.19 -39.97 28.71
N GLU A 403 35.50 -39.87 28.92
CA GLU A 403 36.22 -38.69 29.40
C GLU A 403 36.31 -37.60 28.31
N PHE A 404 36.34 -36.34 28.75
CA PHE A 404 36.85 -35.20 27.99
C PHE A 404 38.15 -34.71 28.63
#